data_AF-A0A2N9BA85-F1
#
_entry.id   AF-A0A2N9BA85-F1
#
_cell.length_a   1.000
_cell.length_b   1.000
_cell.length_c   1.000
_cell.angle_alpha   90.00
_cell.angle_beta   90.00
_cell.angle_gamma   90.00
#
_symmetry.space_group_name_H-M   'P 1'
#
loop_
_entity.id
_entity.type
_entity.pdbx_description
1 polymer ?
#
loop_
_entity_poly.entity_id
_entity_poly.type
_entity_poly.pdbx_seq_one_letter_code
_entity_poly.pdbx_strand_id
1 'polypeptide(L)'
;MFRTLGGGDLTTNRTKVTHPHVVTEMCEEGGRLYANALRAGRILRTDVEAAPCLMEFALLHPDPDDPDWLRPIPPAVALAQRLNPIENEITERRRVSVELSDAFAPFMALSAQNAMTSDSITVLEGSERINAALNLATAQCQTEMLTIQPSGHRPERSLIQGLERDRPLIERGVRIRTLYPHTARYNPERLAYAGQLSDGKVEHRTIDGLVERLIVCDETVAFIPTRDDQKIALELRHPGLVCYLIKVFEFMWDRAVPLSAGAPYETAPDGITEIQHSIAKLLVEGHVDEAIARRLGMNVRTCRAHIAKLAHALGSGSRAQLGYLIAQSGILEREGAAE
;
A
#
# COMPACT_ATOMS: atom_id res chain seq x y z
N MET A 1 -36.16 3.55 4.36
CA MET A 1 -36.41 2.10 4.45
C MET A 1 -35.63 1.45 3.30
N PHE A 2 -34.31 1.33 3.47
CA PHE A 2 -33.41 0.82 2.43
C PHE A 2 -33.11 -0.65 2.71
N ARG A 3 -33.45 -1.52 1.74
CA ARG A 3 -33.09 -2.94 1.75
C ARG A 3 -31.58 -3.07 1.55
N THR A 4 -30.91 -3.62 2.54
CA THR A 4 -29.54 -4.12 2.45
C THR A 4 -29.49 -5.24 1.41
N LEU A 5 -28.78 -5.00 0.31
CA LEU A 5 -28.40 -6.04 -0.64
C LEU A 5 -27.38 -6.94 0.05
N GLY A 6 -27.78 -8.20 0.25
CA GLY A 6 -26.98 -9.21 0.91
C GLY A 6 -25.65 -9.41 0.19
N GLY A 7 -24.57 -9.42 0.98
CA GLY A 7 -23.35 -10.08 0.57
C GLY A 7 -23.70 -11.51 0.22
N GLY A 8 -23.45 -11.89 -1.05
CA GLY A 8 -23.49 -13.28 -1.45
C GLY A 8 -22.46 -14.03 -0.61
N ASP A 9 -22.95 -14.94 0.22
CA ASP A 9 -22.14 -15.99 0.82
C ASP A 9 -21.32 -16.62 -0.30
N LEU A 10 -20.02 -16.31 -0.32
CA LEU A 10 -19.02 -17.17 -0.91
C LEU A 10 -19.23 -18.52 -0.25
N THR A 11 -19.78 -19.45 -1.02
CA THR A 11 -20.14 -20.81 -0.61
C THR A 11 -19.15 -21.33 0.42
N THR A 12 -19.58 -21.36 1.68
CA THR A 12 -18.79 -21.84 2.79
C THR A 12 -18.48 -23.30 2.49
N ASN A 13 -17.19 -23.52 2.23
CA ASN A 13 -16.57 -24.78 1.87
C ASN A 13 -16.86 -25.80 2.99
N ARG A 14 -17.88 -26.64 2.76
CA ARG A 14 -18.36 -27.59 3.75
C ARG A 14 -17.45 -28.82 3.72
N THR A 15 -16.29 -28.73 4.36
CA THR A 15 -15.45 -29.90 4.63
C THR A 15 -16.26 -30.90 5.45
N LYS A 16 -16.59 -32.06 4.85
CA LYS A 16 -17.10 -33.21 5.61
C LYS A 16 -15.99 -33.68 6.55
N VAL A 17 -16.34 -33.92 7.80
CA VAL A 17 -15.42 -34.26 8.90
C VAL A 17 -14.58 -35.52 8.64
N THR A 18 -14.96 -36.36 7.66
CA THR A 18 -14.21 -37.57 7.27
C THR A 18 -13.20 -37.37 6.13
N HIS A 19 -13.19 -36.25 5.40
CA HIS A 19 -12.26 -35.99 4.30
C HIS A 19 -11.97 -34.47 4.11
N PRO A 20 -10.83 -33.96 4.59
CA PRO A 20 -10.56 -32.53 4.62
C PRO A 20 -9.66 -32.09 3.44
N HIS A 21 -10.20 -32.06 2.22
CA HIS A 21 -9.49 -31.46 1.08
C HIS A 21 -10.37 -30.46 0.33
N VAL A 22 -9.73 -29.43 -0.23
CA VAL A 22 -10.39 -28.39 -1.02
C VAL A 22 -10.87 -29.03 -2.33
N VAL A 23 -11.95 -28.50 -2.92
CA VAL A 23 -12.54 -28.92 -4.21
C VAL A 23 -11.55 -28.92 -5.40
N THR A 24 -10.30 -28.47 -5.21
CA THR A 24 -9.22 -28.52 -6.20
C THR A 24 -8.23 -29.69 -6.03
N GLU A 25 -8.35 -30.48 -4.96
CA GLU A 25 -7.41 -31.56 -4.64
C GLU A 25 -8.12 -32.91 -4.57
N MET A 26 -7.77 -33.82 -5.48
CA MET A 26 -8.13 -35.23 -5.38
C MET A 26 -7.19 -35.90 -4.36
N CYS A 27 -7.74 -36.66 -3.42
CA CYS A 27 -6.89 -37.39 -2.48
C CYS A 27 -6.09 -38.49 -3.20
N GLU A 28 -4.93 -38.86 -2.64
CA GLU A 28 -4.03 -39.86 -3.21
C GLU A 28 -4.74 -41.20 -3.48
N GLU A 29 -5.61 -41.61 -2.55
CA GLU A 29 -6.41 -42.84 -2.68
C GLU A 29 -7.45 -42.73 -3.80
N GLY A 30 -8.10 -41.57 -3.96
CA GLY A 30 -9.01 -41.31 -5.07
C GLY A 30 -8.30 -41.41 -6.42
N GLY A 31 -7.10 -40.85 -6.54
CA GLY A 31 -6.29 -40.96 -7.76
C GLY A 31 -5.94 -42.40 -8.12
N ARG A 32 -5.58 -43.21 -7.11
CA ARG A 32 -5.28 -44.63 -7.28
C ARG A 32 -6.50 -45.42 -7.76
N LEU A 33 -7.65 -45.24 -7.10
CA LEU A 33 -8.90 -45.93 -7.43
C LEU A 33 -9.43 -45.53 -8.82
N TYR A 34 -9.36 -44.24 -9.17
CA TYR A 34 -9.76 -43.76 -10.49
C TYR A 34 -8.86 -44.27 -11.61
N ALA A 35 -7.54 -44.30 -11.40
CA ALA A 35 -6.61 -44.90 -12.37
C ALA A 35 -6.88 -46.39 -12.59
N ASN A 36 -7.23 -47.12 -11.52
CA ASN A 36 -7.63 -48.52 -11.63
C ASN A 36 -8.96 -48.68 -12.37
N ALA A 37 -9.96 -47.85 -12.07
CA ALA A 37 -11.23 -47.84 -12.78
C ALA A 37 -11.05 -47.54 -14.28
N LEU A 38 -10.21 -46.57 -14.65
CA LEU A 38 -9.89 -46.26 -16.05
C LEU A 38 -9.25 -47.44 -16.80
N ARG A 39 -8.39 -48.22 -16.15
CA ARG A 39 -7.77 -49.41 -16.75
C ARG A 39 -8.73 -50.59 -16.84
N ALA A 40 -9.53 -50.82 -15.80
CA ALA A 40 -10.44 -51.95 -15.70
C ALA A 40 -11.80 -51.71 -16.40
N GLY A 41 -12.13 -50.46 -16.71
CA GLY A 41 -13.41 -50.03 -17.30
C GLY A 41 -14.56 -49.94 -16.30
N ARG A 42 -14.39 -50.45 -15.07
CA ARG A 42 -15.38 -50.40 -13.98
C ARG A 42 -14.73 -50.62 -12.61
N ILE A 43 -15.44 -50.23 -11.55
CA ILE A 43 -15.05 -50.43 -10.14
C ILE A 43 -16.30 -50.70 -9.28
N LEU A 44 -16.18 -51.53 -8.24
CA LEU A 44 -17.26 -51.78 -7.30
C LEU A 44 -17.58 -50.52 -6.51
N ARG A 45 -18.88 -50.25 -6.28
CA ARG A 45 -19.32 -49.08 -5.53
C ARG A 45 -18.77 -49.06 -4.09
N THR A 46 -18.66 -50.22 -3.44
CA THR A 46 -18.11 -50.37 -2.09
C THR A 46 -16.63 -49.96 -1.99
N ASP A 47 -15.85 -50.19 -3.05
CA ASP A 47 -14.42 -49.88 -3.08
C ASP A 47 -14.15 -48.36 -3.15
N VAL A 48 -15.16 -47.60 -3.57
CA VAL A 48 -15.10 -46.14 -3.73
C VAL A 48 -15.58 -45.40 -2.47
N GLU A 49 -16.16 -46.10 -1.49
CA GLU A 49 -16.63 -45.49 -0.24
C GLU A 49 -15.52 -44.76 0.53
N ALA A 50 -14.28 -45.25 0.43
CA ALA A 50 -13.09 -44.64 1.03
C ALA A 50 -12.59 -43.38 0.30
N ALA A 51 -13.15 -43.07 -0.89
CA ALA A 51 -12.78 -41.93 -1.72
C ALA A 51 -14.01 -41.22 -2.31
N PRO A 52 -14.85 -40.58 -1.47
CA PRO A 52 -16.08 -39.91 -1.92
C PRO A 52 -15.82 -38.77 -2.91
N CYS A 53 -14.59 -38.22 -2.92
CA CYS A 53 -14.17 -37.21 -3.88
C CYS A 53 -14.39 -37.65 -5.34
N LEU A 54 -14.28 -38.93 -5.67
CA LEU A 54 -14.50 -39.42 -7.04
C LEU A 54 -15.94 -39.20 -7.54
N MET A 55 -16.92 -39.27 -6.64
CA MET A 55 -18.30 -38.93 -6.94
C MET A 55 -18.53 -37.42 -6.92
N GLU A 56 -17.91 -36.70 -5.98
CA GLU A 56 -18.02 -35.23 -5.89
C GLU A 56 -17.41 -34.53 -7.10
N PHE A 57 -16.33 -35.08 -7.67
CA PHE A 57 -15.71 -34.65 -8.92
C PHE A 57 -16.45 -35.12 -10.17
N ALA A 58 -17.46 -36.00 -10.03
CA ALA A 58 -18.14 -36.65 -11.14
C ALA A 58 -17.16 -37.38 -12.08
N LEU A 59 -16.20 -38.10 -11.50
CA LEU A 59 -15.23 -38.94 -12.23
C LEU A 59 -15.75 -40.36 -12.45
N LEU A 60 -16.81 -40.74 -11.75
CA LEU A 60 -17.48 -42.03 -11.87
C LEU A 60 -18.98 -41.83 -12.05
N HIS A 61 -19.63 -42.72 -12.81
CA HIS A 61 -21.08 -42.79 -12.92
C HIS A 61 -21.58 -44.23 -12.70
N PRO A 62 -22.84 -44.44 -12.28
CA PRO A 62 -23.40 -45.79 -12.16
C PRO A 62 -23.39 -46.54 -13.49
N ASP A 63 -23.02 -47.82 -13.46
CA ASP A 63 -23.18 -48.71 -14.61
C ASP A 63 -24.69 -48.92 -14.87
N PRO A 64 -25.19 -48.69 -16.10
CA PRO A 64 -26.61 -48.91 -16.41
C PRO A 64 -27.04 -50.38 -16.30
N ASP A 65 -26.10 -51.32 -16.46
CA ASP A 65 -26.41 -52.75 -16.49
C ASP A 65 -26.31 -53.41 -15.11
N ASP A 66 -25.57 -52.82 -14.18
CA ASP A 66 -25.37 -53.35 -12.83
C ASP A 66 -25.21 -52.22 -11.78
N PRO A 67 -26.18 -52.04 -10.87
CA PRO A 67 -26.17 -50.94 -9.91
C PRO A 67 -25.03 -50.98 -8.89
N ASP A 68 -24.36 -52.13 -8.72
CA ASP A 68 -23.24 -52.29 -7.79
C ASP A 68 -21.90 -51.85 -8.39
N TRP A 69 -21.87 -51.57 -9.69
CA TRP A 69 -20.67 -51.11 -10.40
C TRP A 69 -20.76 -49.64 -10.81
N LEU A 70 -19.59 -49.01 -10.84
CA LEU A 70 -19.38 -47.66 -11.34
C LEU A 70 -18.42 -47.70 -12.53
N ARG A 71 -18.66 -46.84 -13.52
CA ARG A 71 -17.78 -46.66 -14.68
C ARG A 71 -17.06 -45.31 -14.64
N PRO A 72 -15.80 -45.25 -15.07
CA PRO A 72 -15.05 -44.01 -15.10
C PRO A 72 -15.51 -43.11 -16.25
N ILE A 73 -15.67 -41.83 -15.94
CA ILE A 73 -15.83 -40.77 -16.94
C ILE A 73 -14.42 -40.42 -17.44
N PRO A 74 -14.19 -40.30 -18.77
CA PRO A 74 -12.89 -39.88 -19.29
C PRO A 74 -12.44 -38.54 -18.71
N PRO A 75 -11.16 -38.39 -18.31
CA PRO A 75 -10.70 -37.22 -17.56
C PRO A 75 -10.86 -35.91 -18.34
N ALA A 76 -10.72 -35.96 -19.67
CA ALA A 76 -10.95 -34.80 -20.53
C ALA A 76 -12.42 -34.30 -20.47
N VAL A 77 -13.38 -35.22 -20.37
CA VAL A 77 -14.81 -34.89 -20.27
C VAL A 77 -15.12 -34.30 -18.89
N ALA A 78 -14.63 -34.95 -17.83
CA ALA A 78 -14.81 -34.46 -16.47
C ALA A 78 -14.18 -33.06 -16.28
N LEU A 79 -12.99 -32.83 -16.84
CA LEU A 79 -12.33 -31.53 -16.81
C LEU A 79 -13.15 -30.47 -17.55
N ALA A 80 -13.63 -30.75 -18.77
CA ALA A 80 -14.45 -29.81 -19.53
C ALA A 80 -15.76 -29.46 -18.81
N GLN A 81 -16.44 -30.44 -18.20
CA GLN A 81 -17.66 -30.20 -17.41
C GLN A 81 -17.43 -29.27 -16.21
N ARG A 82 -16.21 -29.24 -15.66
CA ARG A 82 -15.84 -28.38 -14.53
C ARG A 82 -15.34 -27.00 -14.95
N LEU A 83 -14.62 -26.92 -16.07
CA LEU A 83 -14.11 -25.65 -16.58
C LEU A 83 -15.21 -24.80 -17.23
N ASN A 84 -16.12 -25.41 -17.99
CA ASN A 84 -17.16 -24.67 -18.74
C ASN A 84 -18.00 -23.71 -17.85
N PRO A 85 -18.51 -24.11 -16.66
CA PRO A 85 -19.23 -23.18 -15.79
C PRO A 85 -18.39 -21.99 -15.33
N ILE A 86 -17.09 -22.19 -15.06
CA ILE A 86 -16.16 -21.15 -14.62
C ILE A 86 -15.89 -20.18 -15.78
N GLU A 87 -15.62 -20.70 -16.98
CA GLU A 87 -15.41 -19.89 -18.18
C GLU A 87 -16.65 -19.05 -18.53
N ASN A 88 -17.84 -19.64 -18.38
CA ASN A 88 -19.11 -18.94 -18.56
C ASN A 88 -19.30 -17.82 -17.52
N GLU A 89 -18.99 -18.07 -16.25
CA GLU A 89 -19.05 -17.04 -15.20
C GLU A 89 -18.08 -15.89 -15.49
N ILE A 90 -16.84 -16.19 -15.88
CA ILE A 90 -15.85 -15.17 -16.25
C ILE A 90 -16.35 -14.32 -17.43
N THR A 91 -16.92 -14.98 -18.44
CA THR A 91 -17.45 -14.29 -19.64
C THR A 91 -18.60 -13.37 -19.28
N GLU A 92 -19.52 -13.83 -18.43
CA GLU A 92 -20.66 -13.02 -17.98
C GLU A 92 -20.21 -11.84 -17.11
N ARG A 93 -19.26 -12.05 -16.18
CA ARG A 93 -18.67 -10.97 -15.37
C ARG A 93 -17.98 -9.91 -16.23
N ARG A 94 -17.28 -10.32 -17.29
CA ARG A 94 -16.68 -9.39 -18.26
C ARG A 94 -17.74 -8.60 -19.01
N ARG A 95 -18.82 -9.25 -19.46
CA ARG A 95 -19.95 -8.58 -20.13
C ARG A 95 -20.58 -7.51 -19.23
N VAL A 96 -20.88 -7.86 -17.97
CA VAL A 96 -21.41 -6.91 -16.98
C VAL A 96 -20.45 -5.74 -16.74
N SER A 97 -19.13 -5.98 -16.70
CA SER A 97 -18.15 -4.91 -16.55
C SER A 97 -18.19 -3.92 -17.72
N VAL A 98 -18.32 -4.41 -18.96
CA VAL A 98 -18.42 -3.56 -20.16
C VAL A 98 -19.72 -2.78 -20.16
N GLU A 99 -20.86 -3.45 -19.92
CA GLU A 99 -22.18 -2.79 -19.84
C GLU A 99 -22.20 -1.70 -18.77
N LEU A 100 -21.55 -1.92 -17.62
CA LEU A 100 -21.41 -0.93 -16.56
C LEU A 100 -20.54 0.25 -16.99
N SER A 101 -19.40 0.01 -17.64
CA SER A 101 -18.56 1.08 -18.18
C SER A 101 -19.30 1.93 -19.22
N ASP A 102 -20.04 1.31 -20.12
CA ASP A 102 -20.83 1.99 -21.15
C ASP A 102 -21.96 2.83 -20.55
N ALA A 103 -22.65 2.31 -19.53
CA ALA A 103 -23.71 3.04 -18.83
C ALA A 103 -23.18 4.31 -18.13
N PHE A 104 -21.93 4.30 -17.67
CA PHE A 104 -21.30 5.44 -16.99
C PHE A 104 -20.59 6.42 -17.93
N ALA A 105 -20.30 6.04 -19.17
CA ALA A 105 -19.59 6.87 -20.14
C ALA A 105 -20.22 8.26 -20.37
N PRO A 106 -21.56 8.42 -20.50
CA PRO A 106 -22.18 9.73 -20.66
C PRO A 106 -21.98 10.65 -19.45
N PHE A 107 -22.03 10.10 -18.22
CA PHE A 107 -21.82 10.87 -17.00
C PHE A 107 -20.36 11.31 -16.85
N MET A 108 -19.42 10.44 -17.23
CA MET A 108 -17.99 10.80 -17.27
C MET A 108 -17.74 11.92 -18.28
N ALA A 109 -18.38 11.89 -19.45
CA ALA A 109 -18.26 12.95 -20.45
C ALA A 109 -18.82 14.30 -19.93
N LEU A 110 -19.95 14.29 -19.24
CA LEU A 110 -20.50 15.49 -18.59
C LEU A 110 -19.58 16.03 -17.48
N SER A 111 -19.00 15.14 -16.67
CA SER A 111 -18.05 15.55 -15.62
C SER A 111 -16.78 16.15 -16.23
N ALA A 112 -16.27 15.62 -17.34
CA ALA A 112 -15.11 16.16 -18.04
C ALA A 112 -15.40 17.55 -18.62
N GLN A 113 -16.60 17.78 -19.17
CA GLN A 113 -17.04 19.10 -19.66
C GLN A 113 -17.18 20.13 -18.52
N ASN A 114 -17.66 19.72 -17.34
CA ASN A 114 -17.74 20.59 -16.17
C ASN A 114 -16.37 20.88 -15.56
N ALA A 115 -15.43 19.93 -15.60
CA ALA A 115 -14.04 20.14 -15.21
C ALA A 115 -13.33 21.18 -16.10
N MET A 116 -13.72 21.29 -17.37
CA MET A 116 -13.24 22.35 -18.26
C MET A 116 -13.82 23.74 -17.96
N THR A 117 -14.93 23.84 -17.21
CA THR A 117 -15.71 25.08 -17.11
C THR A 117 -15.89 25.67 -15.71
N SER A 118 -15.63 24.97 -14.59
CA SER A 118 -15.79 25.63 -13.28
C SER A 118 -14.94 25.11 -12.10
N ASP A 119 -14.75 23.80 -11.90
CA ASP A 119 -14.22 23.36 -10.60
C ASP A 119 -12.79 22.81 -10.69
N SER A 120 -11.86 23.75 -10.82
CA SER A 120 -10.42 23.54 -10.73
C SER A 120 -9.92 23.10 -9.34
N ILE A 121 -10.77 23.24 -8.32
CA ILE A 121 -10.50 22.92 -6.91
C ILE A 121 -11.73 22.21 -6.36
N THR A 122 -11.57 20.98 -5.86
CA THR A 122 -12.63 20.19 -5.23
C THR A 122 -12.27 19.92 -3.77
N VAL A 123 -13.21 20.19 -2.85
CA VAL A 123 -13.05 19.87 -1.43
C VAL A 123 -13.52 18.44 -1.18
N LEU A 124 -12.61 17.61 -0.68
CA LEU A 124 -12.86 16.20 -0.35
C LEU A 124 -12.91 16.05 1.17
N GLU A 125 -14.09 15.70 1.70
CA GLU A 125 -14.30 15.48 3.13
C GLU A 125 -14.48 14.00 3.44
N GLY A 126 -13.73 13.54 4.45
CA GLY A 126 -13.75 12.18 4.95
C GLY A 126 -12.77 11.24 4.21
N SER A 127 -12.29 10.23 4.94
CA SER A 127 -11.29 9.29 4.43
C SER A 127 -11.79 8.50 3.21
N GLU A 128 -13.07 8.18 3.14
CA GLU A 128 -13.69 7.46 2.00
C GLU A 128 -13.52 8.25 0.69
N ARG A 129 -13.96 9.51 0.65
CA ARG A 129 -13.87 10.36 -0.54
C ARG A 129 -12.44 10.66 -0.93
N ILE A 130 -11.59 10.98 0.06
CA ILE A 130 -10.16 11.24 -0.18
C ILE A 130 -9.49 10.00 -0.79
N ASN A 131 -9.74 8.81 -0.24
CA ASN A 131 -9.15 7.58 -0.75
C ASN A 131 -9.70 7.20 -2.13
N ALA A 132 -10.99 7.42 -2.40
CA ALA A 132 -11.58 7.17 -3.71
C ALA A 132 -10.96 8.08 -4.79
N ALA A 133 -10.80 9.37 -4.51
CA ALA A 133 -10.18 10.32 -5.43
C ALA A 133 -8.70 10.00 -5.68
N LEU A 134 -7.94 9.66 -4.62
CA LEU A 134 -6.55 9.20 -4.75
C LEU A 134 -6.46 7.92 -5.58
N ASN A 135 -7.33 6.93 -5.34
CA ASN A 135 -7.34 5.68 -6.10
C ASN A 135 -7.60 5.93 -7.59
N LEU A 136 -8.55 6.83 -7.92
CA LEU A 136 -8.85 7.21 -9.30
C LEU A 136 -7.65 7.88 -9.97
N ALA A 137 -7.03 8.86 -9.30
CA ALA A 137 -5.85 9.55 -9.81
C ALA A 137 -4.66 8.59 -10.02
N THR A 138 -4.39 7.71 -9.06
CA THR A 138 -3.36 6.67 -9.16
C THR A 138 -3.66 5.66 -10.28
N ALA A 139 -4.92 5.29 -10.50
CA ALA A 139 -5.29 4.40 -11.60
C ALA A 139 -5.10 5.06 -12.98
N GLN A 140 -5.33 6.37 -13.07
CA GLN A 140 -5.20 7.15 -14.31
C GLN A 140 -3.78 7.63 -14.59
N CYS A 141 -2.89 7.63 -13.59
CA CYS A 141 -1.51 8.09 -13.71
C CYS A 141 -0.69 7.22 -14.69
N GLN A 142 0.00 7.89 -15.62
CA GLN A 142 0.71 7.26 -16.73
C GLN A 142 2.22 7.52 -16.75
N THR A 143 2.68 8.64 -16.19
CA THR A 143 4.07 9.12 -16.38
C THR A 143 4.83 9.24 -15.07
N GLU A 144 4.30 9.97 -14.10
CA GLU A 144 5.01 10.28 -12.86
C GLU A 144 4.06 10.54 -11.69
N MET A 145 4.46 10.10 -10.50
CA MET A 145 3.85 10.46 -9.24
C MET A 145 4.87 11.13 -8.32
N LEU A 146 4.58 12.35 -7.88
CA LEU A 146 5.40 13.11 -6.94
C LEU A 146 4.72 13.15 -5.58
N THR A 147 5.42 12.78 -4.51
CA THR A 147 4.81 12.81 -3.18
C THR A 147 5.70 13.42 -2.10
N ILE A 148 5.08 14.17 -1.20
CA ILE A 148 5.67 14.70 0.03
C ILE A 148 4.93 14.04 1.17
N GLN A 149 5.62 13.22 1.94
CA GLN A 149 5.02 12.38 2.98
C GLN A 149 5.58 12.80 4.35
N PRO A 150 4.88 13.69 5.08
CA PRO A 150 5.33 14.09 6.41
C PRO A 150 5.36 12.90 7.36
N SER A 151 6.27 12.95 8.33
CA SER A 151 6.35 11.96 9.41
C SER A 151 5.22 12.25 10.40
N GLY A 152 4.06 11.62 10.19
CA GLY A 152 3.01 11.52 11.21
C GLY A 152 2.93 10.11 11.77
N HIS A 153 2.36 9.93 12.98
CA HIS A 153 1.94 8.62 13.47
C HIS A 153 0.92 8.03 12.50
N ARG A 154 1.40 7.28 11.51
CA ARG A 154 0.53 6.38 10.76
C ARG A 154 0.33 5.13 11.61
N PRO A 155 -0.91 4.69 11.86
CA PRO A 155 -1.12 3.30 12.18
C PRO A 155 -0.56 2.45 11.03
N GLU A 156 0.15 1.37 11.34
CA GLU A 156 0.84 0.47 10.38
C GLU A 156 0.02 0.15 9.12
N ARG A 157 -1.32 0.03 9.27
CA ARG A 157 -2.28 -0.16 8.17
C ARG A 157 -2.16 0.84 7.00
N SER A 158 -1.71 2.07 7.26
CA SER A 158 -1.58 3.12 6.25
C SER A 158 -0.27 3.09 5.47
N LEU A 159 0.72 2.29 5.92
CA LEU A 159 1.94 2.00 5.14
C LEU A 159 1.64 0.88 4.13
N ILE A 160 0.94 -0.17 4.56
CA ILE A 160 0.47 -1.29 3.71
C ILE A 160 -0.46 -0.79 2.60
N GLN A 161 -1.39 0.13 2.90
CA GLN A 161 -2.22 0.75 1.87
C GLN A 161 -1.44 1.62 0.87
N GLY A 162 -0.29 2.17 1.27
CA GLY A 162 0.62 2.85 0.33
C GLY A 162 1.28 1.84 -0.60
N LEU A 163 1.72 0.71 -0.03
CA LEU A 163 2.38 -0.40 -0.75
C LEU A 163 1.48 -1.00 -1.84
N GLU A 164 0.21 -1.25 -1.51
CA GLU A 164 -0.80 -1.74 -2.46
C GLU A 164 -1.13 -0.72 -3.57
N ARG A 165 -0.93 0.58 -3.32
CA ARG A 165 -1.18 1.64 -4.32
C ARG A 165 0.00 1.89 -5.24
N ASP A 166 1.22 1.80 -4.73
CA ASP A 166 2.43 2.09 -5.50
C ASP A 166 2.77 0.94 -6.46
N ARG A 167 2.48 -0.31 -6.07
CA ARG A 167 2.78 -1.48 -6.90
C ARG A 167 2.15 -1.44 -8.31
N PRO A 168 0.83 -1.19 -8.48
CA PRO A 168 0.24 -1.06 -9.82
C PRO A 168 0.83 0.07 -10.67
N LEU A 169 1.33 1.15 -10.05
CA LEU A 169 2.00 2.23 -10.78
C LEU A 169 3.34 1.75 -11.35
N ILE A 170 4.11 1.03 -10.54
CA ILE A 170 5.44 0.56 -10.90
C ILE A 170 5.37 -0.54 -11.95
N GLU A 171 4.39 -1.45 -11.84
CA GLU A 171 4.09 -2.47 -12.86
C GLU A 171 3.77 -1.83 -14.21
N ARG A 172 3.09 -0.67 -14.24
CA ARG A 172 2.86 0.13 -15.46
C ARG A 172 4.06 0.97 -15.90
N GLY A 173 5.11 1.03 -15.09
CA GLY A 173 6.33 1.76 -15.37
C GLY A 173 6.29 3.26 -15.07
N VAL A 174 5.33 3.71 -14.27
CA VAL A 174 5.24 5.08 -13.78
C VAL A 174 6.43 5.39 -12.87
N ARG A 175 7.05 6.56 -13.02
CA ARG A 175 8.13 7.02 -12.12
C ARG A 175 7.53 7.53 -10.82
N ILE A 176 8.14 7.19 -9.68
CA ILE A 176 7.69 7.66 -8.37
C ILE A 176 8.83 8.38 -7.67
N ARG A 177 8.64 9.65 -7.33
CA ARG A 177 9.59 10.45 -6.54
C ARG A 177 8.94 10.86 -5.23
N THR A 178 9.55 10.50 -4.12
CA THR A 178 9.00 10.78 -2.79
C THR A 178 9.98 11.48 -1.86
N LEU A 179 9.53 12.57 -1.26
CA LEU A 179 10.21 13.30 -0.21
C LEU A 179 9.69 12.88 1.17
N TYR A 180 10.63 12.53 2.04
CA TYR A 180 10.40 12.28 3.45
C TYR A 180 11.17 13.27 4.34
N PRO A 181 10.81 13.41 5.62
CA PRO A 181 11.69 14.07 6.58
C PRO A 181 12.92 13.20 6.85
N HIS A 182 14.04 13.79 7.27
CA HIS A 182 15.24 13.04 7.68
C HIS A 182 14.96 11.96 8.74
N THR A 183 13.93 12.14 9.59
CA THR A 183 13.54 11.13 10.57
C THR A 183 13.09 9.81 9.97
N ALA A 184 12.69 9.78 8.70
CA ALA A 184 12.33 8.55 8.01
C ALA A 184 13.52 7.58 7.84
N ARG A 185 14.76 8.07 7.86
CA ARG A 185 15.99 7.25 7.82
C ARG A 185 16.13 6.31 9.01
N TYR A 186 15.41 6.57 10.08
CA TYR A 186 15.48 5.81 11.33
C TYR A 186 14.25 4.91 11.53
N ASN A 187 13.39 4.78 10.51
CA ASN A 187 12.25 3.87 10.51
C ASN A 187 12.61 2.60 9.71
N PRO A 188 12.86 1.45 10.37
CA PRO A 188 13.25 0.21 9.70
C PRO A 188 12.24 -0.30 8.68
N GLU A 189 10.93 -0.12 8.94
CA GLU A 189 9.86 -0.55 8.03
C GLU A 189 9.88 0.27 6.73
N ARG A 190 10.13 1.58 6.82
CA ARG A 190 10.26 2.45 5.63
C ARG A 190 11.52 2.16 4.84
N LEU A 191 12.63 1.82 5.50
CA LEU A 191 13.85 1.41 4.82
C LEU A 191 13.67 0.07 4.09
N ALA A 192 13.02 -0.90 4.75
CA ALA A 192 12.69 -2.18 4.13
C ALA A 192 11.77 -2.00 2.90
N TYR A 193 10.78 -1.09 3.00
CA TYR A 193 9.92 -0.68 1.89
C TYR A 193 10.73 -0.13 0.71
N ALA A 194 11.53 0.92 0.94
CA ALA A 194 12.35 1.54 -0.09
C ALA A 194 13.28 0.53 -0.78
N GLY A 195 13.85 -0.40 -0.01
CA GLY A 195 14.70 -1.47 -0.53
C GLY A 195 13.98 -2.45 -1.46
N GLN A 196 12.71 -2.77 -1.22
CA GLN A 196 11.91 -3.67 -2.06
C GLN A 196 11.53 -3.07 -3.42
N LEU A 197 11.59 -1.74 -3.54
CA LEU A 197 11.06 -0.97 -4.68
C LEU A 197 12.16 -0.33 -5.55
N SER A 198 13.41 -0.67 -5.28
CA SER A 198 14.61 -0.06 -5.88
C SER A 198 14.89 -0.50 -7.34
N ASP A 199 13.88 -0.79 -8.15
CA ASP A 199 13.99 -1.14 -9.58
C ASP A 199 14.30 0.07 -10.49
N GLY A 200 14.86 1.15 -9.94
CA GLY A 200 15.27 2.36 -10.66
C GLY A 200 14.12 3.30 -11.09
N LYS A 201 12.86 2.91 -10.89
CA LYS A 201 11.68 3.76 -11.18
C LYS A 201 11.14 4.49 -9.96
N VAL A 202 11.60 4.12 -8.77
CA VAL A 202 11.22 4.73 -7.49
C VAL A 202 12.45 5.38 -6.87
N GLU A 203 12.34 6.66 -6.55
CA GLU A 203 13.39 7.40 -5.85
C GLU A 203 12.83 8.01 -4.57
N HIS A 204 13.54 7.78 -3.47
CA HIS A 204 13.21 8.33 -2.16
C HIS A 204 14.33 9.25 -1.71
N ARG A 205 13.97 10.50 -1.41
CA ARG A 205 14.88 11.48 -0.82
C ARG A 205 14.33 12.00 0.49
N THR A 206 15.21 12.65 1.24
CA THR A 206 14.94 13.20 2.56
C THR A 206 15.40 14.65 2.62
N ILE A 207 14.65 15.49 3.33
CA ILE A 207 14.95 16.92 3.49
C ILE A 207 14.55 17.37 4.91
N ASP A 208 15.23 18.40 5.41
CA ASP A 208 14.91 19.04 6.68
C ASP A 208 13.68 19.95 6.53
N GLY A 209 12.79 19.94 7.52
CA GLY A 209 11.61 20.82 7.53
C GLY A 209 10.60 20.58 6.40
N LEU A 210 10.15 19.34 6.21
CA LEU A 210 9.09 19.03 5.24
C LEU A 210 7.80 19.80 5.57
N VAL A 211 7.18 20.38 4.54
CA VAL A 211 5.82 20.94 4.59
C VAL A 211 4.77 19.83 4.60
N GLU A 212 3.50 20.25 4.79
CA GLU A 212 2.30 19.42 4.68
C GLU A 212 2.31 18.48 3.47
N ARG A 213 1.49 17.43 3.56
CA ARG A 213 1.40 16.38 2.55
C ARG A 213 1.08 16.95 1.17
N LEU A 214 1.78 16.46 0.14
CA LEU A 214 1.50 16.75 -1.27
C LEU A 214 1.51 15.43 -2.04
N ILE A 215 0.55 15.23 -2.94
CA ILE A 215 0.57 14.14 -3.92
C ILE A 215 0.23 14.76 -5.27
N VAL A 216 1.06 14.54 -6.28
CA VAL A 216 0.81 14.95 -7.66
C VAL A 216 0.85 13.72 -8.55
N CYS A 217 -0.15 13.57 -9.43
CA CYS A 217 -0.18 12.53 -10.44
C CYS A 217 -0.13 13.17 -11.83
N ASP A 218 0.93 12.84 -12.58
CA ASP A 218 1.31 13.47 -13.84
C ASP A 218 1.34 15.01 -13.70
N GLU A 219 1.04 15.73 -14.77
CA GLU A 219 0.86 17.20 -14.74
C GLU A 219 -0.62 17.59 -14.64
N THR A 220 -1.46 16.69 -14.12
CA THR A 220 -2.93 16.78 -14.26
C THR A 220 -3.69 17.02 -12.96
N VAL A 221 -3.21 16.49 -11.83
CA VAL A 221 -3.93 16.59 -10.55
C VAL A 221 -2.97 16.62 -9.37
N ALA A 222 -3.28 17.46 -8.38
CA ALA A 222 -2.57 17.54 -7.11
C ALA A 222 -3.54 17.43 -5.91
N PHE A 223 -3.07 16.85 -4.82
CA PHE A 223 -3.80 16.72 -3.57
C PHE A 223 -3.01 17.32 -2.42
N ILE A 224 -3.66 18.20 -1.66
CA ILE A 224 -3.12 18.82 -0.44
C ILE A 224 -4.14 18.74 0.70
N PRO A 225 -3.73 18.48 1.95
CA PRO A 225 -4.64 18.57 3.09
C PRO A 225 -4.99 20.04 3.36
N THR A 226 -6.19 20.31 3.89
CA THR A 226 -6.53 21.66 4.39
C THR A 226 -6.20 21.82 5.87
N ARG A 227 -6.00 20.71 6.61
CA ARG A 227 -5.76 20.65 8.06
C ARG A 227 -4.91 19.43 8.43
N ASP A 228 -4.21 19.52 9.55
CA ASP A 228 -3.35 18.46 10.11
C ASP A 228 -4.10 17.15 10.41
N ASP A 229 -5.43 17.21 10.62
CA ASP A 229 -6.24 16.03 10.95
C ASP A 229 -6.50 15.11 9.75
N GLN A 230 -6.09 15.53 8.54
CA GLN A 230 -6.22 14.79 7.27
C GLN A 230 -7.65 14.36 6.95
N LYS A 231 -8.66 14.98 7.56
CA LYS A 231 -10.08 14.69 7.28
C LYS A 231 -10.58 15.41 6.05
N ILE A 232 -9.89 16.47 5.63
CA ILE A 232 -10.26 17.29 4.49
C ILE A 232 -9.03 17.48 3.60
N ALA A 233 -9.19 17.20 2.31
CA ALA A 233 -8.18 17.43 1.29
C ALA A 233 -8.76 18.25 0.13
N LEU A 234 -7.91 19.00 -0.56
CA LEU A 234 -8.23 19.63 -1.82
C LEU A 234 -7.69 18.77 -2.95
N GLU A 235 -8.53 18.49 -3.94
CA GLU A 235 -8.12 18.00 -5.26
C GLU A 235 -8.04 19.20 -6.20
N LEU A 236 -6.88 19.39 -6.82
CA LEU A 236 -6.55 20.54 -7.65
C LEU A 236 -6.28 20.05 -9.07
N ARG A 237 -7.05 20.54 -10.03
CA ARG A 237 -6.92 20.20 -11.46
C ARG A 237 -6.61 21.39 -12.36
N HIS A 238 -6.50 22.60 -11.79
CA HIS A 238 -6.07 23.77 -12.56
C HIS A 238 -4.62 23.59 -13.03
N PRO A 239 -4.33 23.61 -14.35
CA PRO A 239 -2.98 23.37 -14.86
C PRO A 239 -1.93 24.32 -14.25
N GLY A 240 -2.30 25.59 -14.05
CA GLY A 240 -1.41 26.58 -13.42
C GLY A 240 -1.09 26.28 -11.95
N LEU A 241 -2.04 25.73 -11.17
CA LEU A 241 -1.79 25.37 -9.77
C LEU A 241 -0.96 24.09 -9.68
N VAL A 242 -1.28 23.09 -10.50
CA VAL A 242 -0.52 21.84 -10.55
C VAL A 242 0.92 22.12 -10.98
N CYS A 243 1.14 22.90 -12.03
CA CYS A 243 2.47 23.31 -12.48
C CYS A 243 3.25 24.06 -11.38
N TYR A 244 2.60 24.95 -10.63
CA TYR A 244 3.23 25.64 -9.51
C TYR A 244 3.65 24.66 -8.39
N LEU A 245 2.78 23.72 -8.01
CA LEU A 245 3.08 22.71 -7.00
C LEU A 245 4.20 21.77 -7.41
N ILE A 246 4.28 21.41 -8.70
CA ILE A 246 5.40 20.66 -9.26
C ILE A 246 6.70 21.46 -9.09
N LYS A 247 6.73 22.75 -9.43
CA LYS A 247 7.92 23.60 -9.23
C LYS A 247 8.35 23.68 -7.77
N VAL A 248 7.39 23.75 -6.84
CA VAL A 248 7.65 23.71 -5.40
C VAL A 248 8.26 22.37 -5.00
N PHE A 249 7.74 21.26 -5.52
CA PHE A 249 8.31 19.94 -5.33
C PHE A 249 9.76 19.86 -5.83
N GLU A 250 10.03 20.27 -7.08
CA GLU A 250 11.38 20.23 -7.67
C GLU A 250 12.38 21.07 -6.87
N PHE A 251 11.95 22.25 -6.40
CA PHE A 251 12.79 23.10 -5.56
C PHE A 251 13.23 22.40 -4.27
N MET A 252 12.34 21.61 -3.65
CA MET A 252 12.70 20.77 -2.49
C MET A 252 13.52 19.55 -2.91
N TRP A 253 13.18 18.93 -4.03
CA TRP A 253 13.84 17.73 -4.56
C TRP A 253 15.34 17.94 -4.81
N ASP A 254 15.71 19.09 -5.37
CA ASP A 254 17.09 19.46 -5.65
C ASP A 254 17.92 19.69 -4.38
N ARG A 255 17.27 20.01 -3.25
CA ARG A 255 17.90 20.19 -1.93
C ARG A 255 17.84 18.92 -1.07
N ALA A 256 17.07 17.94 -1.50
CA ALA A 256 16.89 16.71 -0.76
C ALA A 256 18.03 15.74 -1.06
N VAL A 257 18.36 14.92 -0.07
CA VAL A 257 19.43 13.92 -0.12
C VAL A 257 18.84 12.51 -0.14
N PRO A 258 19.45 11.53 -0.82
CA PRO A 258 18.94 10.16 -0.88
C PRO A 258 18.54 9.60 0.49
N LEU A 259 17.47 8.80 0.56
CA LEU A 259 17.01 8.17 1.79
C LEU A 259 18.10 7.26 2.41
N SER A 260 18.99 6.70 1.59
CA SER A 260 20.14 5.89 2.01
C SER A 260 21.31 6.71 2.57
N ALA A 261 21.36 8.02 2.35
CA ALA A 261 22.42 8.87 2.90
C ALA A 261 22.23 8.98 4.42
N GLY A 262 23.25 8.63 5.20
CA GLY A 262 23.18 8.67 6.68
C GLY A 262 22.39 7.49 7.27
N ALA A 263 22.71 6.26 6.84
CA ALA A 263 22.19 5.03 7.43
C ALA A 263 22.26 5.07 8.98
N PRO A 264 21.32 4.42 9.70
CA PRO A 264 21.20 4.52 11.17
C PRO A 264 22.43 4.11 12.00
N TYR A 265 23.52 3.67 11.36
CA TYR A 265 24.77 3.23 11.96
C TYR A 265 25.98 4.13 11.67
N GLU A 266 25.85 5.20 10.89
CA GLU A 266 26.91 6.20 10.79
C GLU A 266 26.76 7.19 11.96
N THR A 267 27.37 6.84 13.09
CA THR A 267 27.69 7.84 14.10
C THR A 267 28.57 8.90 13.45
N ALA A 268 28.11 10.16 13.44
CA ALA A 268 28.96 11.27 13.08
C ALA A 268 30.24 11.26 13.95
N PRO A 269 31.34 11.89 13.51
CA PRO A 269 32.63 11.83 14.22
C PRO A 269 32.60 12.30 15.68
N ASP A 270 31.57 13.05 16.06
CA ASP A 270 31.28 13.60 17.39
C ASP A 270 30.38 12.71 18.27
N GLY A 271 29.91 11.57 17.75
CA GLY A 271 29.00 10.66 18.47
C GLY A 271 27.55 11.14 18.59
N ILE A 272 27.20 12.24 17.90
CA ILE A 272 25.85 12.84 17.90
C ILE A 272 25.19 12.59 16.55
N THR A 273 24.03 11.93 16.52
CA THR A 273 23.32 11.66 15.26
C THR A 273 22.68 12.92 14.68
N GLU A 274 22.38 12.94 13.37
CA GLU A 274 21.67 14.07 12.72
C GLU A 274 20.33 14.40 13.41
N ILE A 275 19.62 13.38 13.90
CA ILE A 275 18.40 13.58 14.70
C ILE A 275 18.72 14.34 15.98
N GLN A 276 19.81 14.00 16.66
CA GLN A 276 20.20 14.67 17.89
C GLN A 276 20.67 16.10 17.63
N HIS A 277 21.32 16.37 16.50
CA HIS A 277 21.61 17.72 16.00
C HIS A 277 20.34 18.54 15.77
N SER A 278 19.36 17.96 15.05
CA SER A 278 18.06 18.61 14.81
C SER A 278 17.31 18.91 16.12
N ILE A 279 17.34 17.97 17.07
CA ILE A 279 16.78 18.13 18.42
C ILE A 279 17.52 19.24 19.17
N ALA A 280 18.86 19.28 19.10
CA ALA A 280 19.67 20.30 19.76
C ALA A 280 19.33 21.71 19.26
N LYS A 281 19.18 21.90 17.95
CA LYS A 281 18.75 23.15 17.32
C LYS A 281 17.40 23.62 17.87
N LEU A 282 16.40 22.73 17.84
CA LEU A 282 15.05 23.04 18.32
C LEU A 282 14.99 23.29 19.84
N LEU A 283 15.85 22.63 20.63
CA LEU A 283 15.98 22.88 22.07
C LEU A 283 16.50 24.28 22.35
N VAL A 284 17.51 24.74 21.61
CA VAL A 284 18.09 26.09 21.75
C VAL A 284 17.12 27.17 21.24
N GLU A 285 16.31 26.86 20.23
CA GLU A 285 15.18 27.70 19.79
C GLU A 285 14.04 27.80 20.83
N GLY A 286 14.11 27.03 21.92
CA GLY A 286 13.15 27.10 23.04
C GLY A 286 11.92 26.20 22.90
N HIS A 287 11.91 25.27 21.93
CA HIS A 287 10.79 24.35 21.78
C HIS A 287 10.71 23.32 22.93
N VAL A 288 9.48 22.99 23.34
CA VAL A 288 9.19 21.89 24.29
C VAL A 288 9.16 20.54 23.58
N ASP A 289 9.38 19.43 24.31
CA ASP A 289 9.52 18.08 23.73
C ASP A 289 8.36 17.68 22.81
N GLU A 290 7.14 18.06 23.15
CA GLU A 290 5.95 17.77 22.34
C GLU A 290 5.98 18.50 21.00
N ALA A 291 6.46 19.74 20.97
CA ALA A 291 6.62 20.53 19.76
C ALA A 291 7.77 19.97 18.91
N ILE A 292 8.88 19.60 19.53
CA ILE A 292 10.04 18.96 18.86
C ILE A 292 9.60 17.63 18.25
N ALA A 293 8.95 16.76 19.03
CA ALA A 293 8.48 15.46 18.58
C ALA A 293 7.51 15.59 17.40
N ARG A 294 6.58 16.56 17.45
CA ARG A 294 5.65 16.85 16.35
C ARG A 294 6.39 17.33 15.10
N ARG A 295 7.33 18.27 15.24
CA ARG A 295 8.08 18.85 14.12
C ARG A 295 9.01 17.84 13.43
N LEU A 296 9.61 16.95 14.21
CA LEU A 296 10.44 15.86 13.70
C LEU A 296 9.63 14.61 13.33
N GLY A 297 8.32 14.62 13.61
CA GLY A 297 7.42 13.54 13.24
C GLY A 297 7.67 12.21 13.94
N MET A 298 8.11 12.26 15.20
CA MET A 298 8.33 11.09 16.04
C MET A 298 7.47 11.12 17.29
N ASN A 299 7.39 10.01 18.02
CA ASN A 299 6.66 9.99 19.29
C ASN A 299 7.43 10.73 20.40
N VAL A 300 6.70 11.28 21.37
CA VAL A 300 7.29 12.07 22.48
C VAL A 300 8.27 11.23 23.30
N ARG A 301 8.02 9.92 23.46
CA ARG A 301 8.92 9.00 24.18
C ARG A 301 10.25 8.81 23.45
N THR A 302 10.24 8.68 22.13
CA THR A 302 11.41 8.56 21.26
C THR A 302 12.18 9.87 21.25
N CYS A 303 11.49 11.00 21.13
CA CYS A 303 12.11 12.32 21.25
C CYS A 303 12.82 12.48 22.59
N ARG A 304 12.16 12.14 23.71
CA ARG A 304 12.77 12.16 25.05
C ARG A 304 13.94 11.20 25.18
N ALA A 305 13.89 10.02 24.55
CA ALA A 305 15.02 9.10 24.53
C ALA A 305 16.23 9.68 23.79
N HIS A 306 16.04 10.40 22.68
CA HIS A 306 17.11 11.10 21.98
C HIS A 306 17.66 12.28 22.79
N ILE A 307 16.79 13.06 23.45
CA ILE A 307 17.20 14.15 24.35
C ILE A 307 18.03 13.59 25.51
N ALA A 308 17.62 12.47 26.11
CA ALA A 308 18.37 11.83 27.20
C ALA A 308 19.74 11.35 26.74
N LYS A 309 19.84 10.75 25.54
CA LYS A 309 21.14 10.37 24.95
C LYS A 309 22.02 11.59 24.67
N LEU A 310 21.45 12.69 24.17
CA LEU A 310 22.16 13.95 23.94
C LEU A 310 22.64 14.57 25.26
N ALA A 311 21.80 14.56 26.29
CA ALA A 311 22.16 15.02 27.63
C ALA A 311 23.28 14.17 28.24
N HIS A 312 23.23 12.85 28.08
CA HIS A 312 24.28 11.96 28.53
C HIS A 312 25.61 12.21 27.80
N ALA A 313 25.57 12.36 26.47
CA ALA A 313 26.76 12.64 25.65
C ALA A 313 27.44 13.96 26.04
N LEU A 314 26.64 14.98 26.39
CA LEU A 314 27.16 16.29 26.82
C LEU A 314 27.36 16.41 28.33
N GLY A 315 27.07 15.38 29.13
CA GLY A 315 27.20 15.40 30.59
C GLY A 315 26.21 16.33 31.31
N SER A 316 25.03 16.56 30.74
CA SER A 316 24.01 17.43 31.30
C SER A 316 23.07 16.72 32.28
N GLY A 317 22.78 17.35 33.41
CA GLY A 317 21.79 16.89 34.39
C GLY A 317 20.43 17.60 34.34
N SER A 318 20.30 18.67 33.52
CA SER A 318 19.05 19.44 33.43
C SER A 318 18.85 20.06 32.05
N ARG A 319 17.60 20.42 31.70
CA ARG A 319 17.29 21.03 30.40
C ARG A 319 18.01 22.37 30.18
N ALA A 320 18.04 23.23 31.19
CA ALA A 320 18.72 24.52 31.11
C ALA A 320 20.23 24.35 30.89
N GLN A 321 20.84 23.42 31.64
CA GLN A 321 22.25 23.08 31.48
C GLN A 321 22.53 22.44 30.11
N LEU A 322 21.60 21.63 29.58
CA LEU A 322 21.73 21.02 28.26
C LEU A 322 21.78 22.09 27.16
N GLY A 323 20.90 23.09 27.22
CA GLY A 323 20.91 24.21 26.26
C GLY A 323 22.24 24.98 26.27
N TYR A 324 22.78 25.26 27.46
CA TYR A 324 24.10 25.90 27.61
C TYR A 324 25.22 25.04 27.01
N LEU A 325 25.24 23.73 27.29
CA LEU A 325 26.27 22.82 26.82
C LEU A 325 26.20 22.60 25.29
N ILE A 326 25.00 22.58 24.70
CA ILE A 326 24.82 22.57 23.25
C ILE A 326 25.50 23.80 22.63
N ALA A 327 25.24 24.99 23.14
CA ALA A 327 25.84 26.23 22.64
C ALA A 327 27.37 26.24 22.82
N GLN A 328 27.89 25.74 23.95
CA GLN A 328 29.33 25.68 24.20
C GLN A 328 30.07 24.64 23.36
N SER A 329 29.40 23.53 23.02
CA SER A 329 30.01 22.40 22.31
C SER A 329 30.30 22.66 20.83
N GLY A 330 29.79 23.77 20.26
CA GLY A 330 29.96 24.10 18.84
C GLY A 330 29.22 23.16 17.88
N ILE A 331 28.38 22.24 18.38
CA ILE A 331 27.70 21.24 17.54
C ILE A 331 26.78 21.88 16.50
N LEU A 332 26.23 23.06 16.79
CA LEU A 332 25.36 23.80 15.89
C LEU A 332 26.11 24.76 14.94
N GLU A 333 27.43 24.92 15.07
CA GLU A 333 28.22 25.89 14.27
C GLU A 333 28.60 25.36 12.87
N ARG A 334 28.38 24.07 12.61
CA ARG A 334 28.74 23.41 11.34
C ARG A 334 27.89 23.82 10.13
N GLU A 335 26.76 24.51 10.31
CA GLU A 335 25.90 24.98 9.21
C GLU A 335 26.32 26.35 8.62
N GLY A 336 27.30 27.04 9.20
CA GLY A 336 27.67 28.42 8.81
C GLY A 336 28.95 28.59 7.99
N ALA A 337 29.69 27.52 7.68
CA ALA A 337 31.02 27.60 7.05
C ALA A 337 31.07 27.13 5.58
N ALA A 338 29.96 27.29 4.86
CA ALA A 338 29.94 27.18 3.39
C ALA A 338 29.52 28.54 2.83
N GLU A 339 30.50 29.43 2.70
CA GLU A 339 30.39 30.70 1.99
C GLU A 339 31.08 30.58 0.62
#